data_AF-A0A1H7Y2G6-F1
#
_entry.id   AF-A0A1H7Y2G6-F1
#
_cell.length_a   1.000
_cell.length_b   1.000
_cell.length_c   1.000
_cell.angle_alpha   90.00
_cell.angle_beta   90.00
_cell.angle_gamma   90.00
#
_symmetry.space_group_name_H-M   'P 1'
#
loop_
_entity.id
_entity.type
_entity.pdbx_description
1 polymer ?
#
loop_
_entity_poly.entity_id
_entity_poly.type
_entity_poly.pdbx_seq_one_letter_code
_entity_poly.pdbx_strand_id
1 'polypeptide(L)'
;MSVNAGHAALLQEKDVPDQRRERRISDGPLATALRAGLNEAQLKTLRTMEQFQWKLGFIRRPMFGEPVPVIFDRDGKRFVTLERDGRINERPGFSVRR
;
A
#
# COMPACT_ATOMS: atom_id res chain seq x y z
N MET A 1 52.72 19.88 33.97
CA MET A 1 51.49 19.54 34.73
C MET A 1 50.39 20.49 34.32
N SER A 2 49.29 19.93 33.82
CA SER A 2 47.97 20.54 33.54
C SER A 2 47.55 21.54 34.63
N VAL A 3 46.74 22.56 34.34
CA VAL A 3 45.31 22.40 33.98
C VAL A 3 44.76 23.66 33.32
N ASN A 4 43.96 23.47 32.26
CA ASN A 4 43.11 24.51 31.70
C ASN A 4 41.70 24.27 32.24
N ALA A 5 41.17 25.24 32.98
CA ALA A 5 39.87 25.15 33.65
C ALA A 5 38.74 25.58 32.70
N GLY A 6 37.68 24.79 32.72
CA GLY A 6 36.57 24.86 31.77
C GLY A 6 35.71 26.11 31.89
N HIS A 7 35.17 26.52 30.74
CA HIS A 7 34.02 27.39 30.66
C HIS A 7 32.81 26.53 30.26
N ALA A 8 31.89 26.35 31.21
CA ALA A 8 30.58 25.79 30.97
C ALA A 8 29.67 26.91 30.42
N ALA A 9 29.02 26.65 29.27
CA ALA A 9 27.82 27.37 28.87
C ALA A 9 26.98 26.45 27.98
N LEU A 10 26.02 25.82 28.66
CA LEU A 10 24.71 25.36 28.20
C LEU A 10 24.23 26.07 26.91
N LEU A 11 23.72 25.33 25.91
CA LEU A 11 22.48 25.63 25.17
C LEU A 11 22.12 24.48 24.19
N GLN A 12 20.93 23.94 24.42
CA GLN A 12 20.05 23.18 23.52
C GLN A 12 20.48 21.81 23.00
N GLU A 13 20.15 20.80 23.82
CA GLU A 13 19.39 19.62 23.39
C GLU A 13 18.46 19.98 22.22
N LYS A 14 18.81 19.52 21.03
CA LYS A 14 17.94 19.65 19.87
C LYS A 14 16.78 18.70 20.08
N ASP A 15 15.64 19.28 20.47
CA ASP A 15 14.32 18.69 20.29
C ASP A 15 14.23 18.23 18.84
N VAL A 16 14.43 16.94 18.62
CA VAL A 16 14.13 16.28 17.37
C VAL A 16 12.62 16.16 17.40
N PRO A 17 11.85 16.90 16.58
CA PRO A 17 10.42 16.66 16.53
C PRO A 17 10.27 15.19 16.16
N ASP A 18 9.61 14.45 17.05
CA ASP A 18 9.16 13.08 16.85
C ASP A 18 8.24 13.10 15.63
N GLN A 19 8.84 13.08 14.43
CA GLN A 19 8.21 12.66 13.22
C GLN A 19 7.99 11.15 13.36
N ARG A 20 7.18 10.74 14.34
CA ARG A 20 6.15 9.75 14.08
C ARG A 20 5.37 10.31 12.92
N ARG A 21 5.91 10.04 11.73
CA ARG A 21 5.24 10.12 10.47
C ARG A 21 3.99 9.31 10.71
N GLU A 22 2.93 10.02 11.08
CA GLU A 22 1.58 9.71 10.70
C GLU A 22 1.66 9.60 9.19
N ARG A 23 2.15 8.45 8.72
CA ARG A 23 1.94 7.93 7.38
C ARG A 23 0.44 7.70 7.38
N ARG A 24 -0.32 8.79 7.22
CA ARG A 24 -1.50 8.73 6.40
C ARG A 24 -0.98 8.11 5.11
N ILE A 25 -1.22 6.82 4.97
CA ILE A 25 -1.22 6.12 3.69
C ILE A 25 -2.41 6.76 2.97
N SER A 26 -2.24 8.03 2.59
CA SER A 26 -3.01 8.63 1.54
C SER A 26 -2.78 7.71 0.35
N ASP A 27 -3.85 7.30 -0.32
CA ASP A 27 -3.95 6.51 -1.56
C ASP A 27 -3.11 7.11 -2.73
N GLY A 28 -1.85 7.45 -2.48
CA GLY A 28 -0.98 8.27 -3.30
C GLY A 28 -0.27 7.48 -4.40
N PRO A 29 0.94 7.90 -4.83
CA PRO A 29 1.65 7.38 -6.01
C PRO A 29 1.72 5.86 -6.13
N LEU A 30 1.67 5.13 -5.01
CA LEU A 30 1.63 3.67 -4.97
C LEU A 30 0.33 3.09 -5.59
N ALA A 31 -0.84 3.67 -5.31
CA ALA A 31 -2.10 3.22 -5.89
C ALA A 31 -2.11 3.43 -7.41
N THR A 32 -1.59 4.56 -7.88
CA THR A 32 -1.40 4.83 -9.32
C THR A 32 -0.42 3.85 -9.96
N ALA A 33 0.71 3.57 -9.30
CA ALA A 33 1.71 2.61 -9.80
C ALA A 33 1.18 1.17 -9.87
N LEU A 34 0.31 0.76 -8.93
CA LEU A 34 -0.36 -0.53 -9.00
C LEU A 34 -1.28 -0.60 -10.23
N ARG A 35 -2.14 0.40 -10.43
CA ARG A 35 -3.06 0.44 -11.58
C ARG A 35 -2.37 0.44 -12.95
N ALA A 36 -1.17 1.01 -13.05
CA ALA A 36 -0.40 1.07 -14.30
C ALA A 36 -0.07 -0.31 -14.89
N GLY A 37 -0.06 -1.37 -14.08
CA GLY A 37 0.18 -2.73 -14.54
C GLY A 37 -1.08 -3.49 -14.99
N LEU A 38 -2.25 -2.87 -14.95
CA LEU A 38 -3.52 -3.56 -15.22
C LEU A 38 -3.98 -3.37 -16.66
N ASN A 39 -4.57 -4.41 -17.24
CA ASN A 39 -5.20 -4.31 -18.55
C ASN A 39 -6.55 -3.58 -18.48
N GLU A 40 -7.13 -3.21 -19.62
CA GLU A 40 -8.36 -2.41 -19.66
C GLU A 40 -9.57 -3.10 -19.02
N ALA A 41 -9.71 -4.42 -19.21
CA ALA A 41 -10.81 -5.19 -18.65
C ALA A 41 -10.73 -5.25 -17.11
N GLN A 42 -9.52 -5.42 -16.59
CA GLN A 42 -9.25 -5.36 -15.16
C GLN A 42 -9.50 -3.96 -14.60
N LEU A 43 -9.05 -2.90 -15.28
CA LEU A 43 -9.30 -1.51 -14.86
C LEU A 43 -10.79 -1.17 -14.84
N LYS A 44 -11.56 -1.61 -15.85
CA LYS A 44 -13.01 -1.41 -15.90
C LYS A 44 -13.70 -2.08 -14.72
N THR A 45 -13.32 -3.33 -14.43
CA THR A 45 -13.91 -4.07 -13.31
C THR A 45 -13.47 -3.49 -11.97
N LEU A 46 -12.22 -3.08 -11.81
CA LEU A 46 -11.73 -2.40 -10.61
C LEU A 46 -12.53 -1.14 -10.33
N ARG A 47 -12.71 -0.25 -11.33
CA ARG A 47 -13.57 0.95 -11.17
C ARG A 47 -14.99 0.61 -10.75
N THR A 48 -15.53 -0.47 -11.33
CA THR A 48 -16.86 -1.00 -11.01
C THR A 48 -16.93 -1.55 -9.59
N MET A 49 -15.85 -2.07 -9.02
CA MET A 49 -15.81 -2.56 -7.64
C MET A 49 -15.61 -1.40 -6.65
N GLU A 50 -14.83 -0.37 -7.03
CA GLU A 50 -14.55 0.79 -6.20
C GLU A 50 -15.80 1.62 -5.85
N GLN A 51 -16.80 1.68 -6.74
CA GLN A 51 -18.11 2.27 -6.41
C GLN A 51 -18.85 1.52 -5.28
N PHE A 52 -18.54 0.24 -5.05
CA PHE A 52 -19.05 -0.53 -3.91
C PHE A 52 -18.11 -0.48 -2.69
N GLN A 53 -17.21 0.50 -2.66
CA GLN A 53 -16.21 0.69 -1.60
C GLN A 53 -15.19 -0.46 -1.48
N TRP A 54 -15.04 -1.28 -2.51
CA TRP A 54 -13.93 -2.21 -2.59
C TRP A 54 -12.64 -1.46 -2.91
N LYS A 55 -11.51 -2.00 -2.49
CA LYS A 55 -10.20 -1.35 -2.67
C LYS A 55 -9.17 -2.31 -3.24
N LEU A 56 -8.33 -1.78 -4.13
CA LEU A 56 -7.14 -2.50 -4.59
C LEU A 56 -6.15 -2.62 -3.44
N GLY A 57 -5.83 -3.86 -3.04
CA GLY A 57 -4.82 -4.10 -2.00
C GLY A 57 -3.43 -4.24 -2.60
N PHE A 58 -3.24 -5.26 -3.44
CA PHE A 58 -1.97 -5.52 -4.10
C PHE A 58 -2.20 -6.28 -5.41
N ILE A 59 -1.13 -6.46 -6.19
CA ILE A 59 -1.16 -7.17 -7.46
C ILE A 59 -0.18 -8.33 -7.36
N ARG A 60 -0.66 -9.54 -7.64
CA ARG A 60 0.22 -10.71 -7.78
C ARG A 60 0.83 -10.67 -9.17
N ARG A 61 2.16 -10.82 -9.25
CA ARG A 61 2.89 -10.92 -10.51
C ARG A 61 3.49 -12.32 -10.62
N PRO A 62 2.78 -13.27 -11.26
CA PRO A 62 3.38 -14.58 -11.55
C PRO A 62 4.57 -14.42 -12.51
N MET A 63 5.58 -15.28 -12.39
CA MET A 63 6.81 -15.20 -13.19
C MET A 63 6.56 -15.24 -14.71
N PHE A 64 5.48 -15.90 -15.14
CA PHE A 64 5.13 -16.10 -16.55
C PHE A 64 3.66 -15.79 -16.85
N GLY A 65 3.09 -14.74 -16.25
CA GLY A 65 1.69 -14.39 -16.48
C GLY A 65 1.36 -12.92 -16.29
N GLU A 66 0.11 -12.58 -16.58
CA GLU A 66 -0.37 -11.21 -16.40
C GLU A 66 -0.53 -10.86 -14.92
N PRO A 67 -0.44 -9.56 -14.57
CA PRO A 67 -0.67 -9.11 -13.22
C PRO A 67 -2.10 -9.42 -12.79
N VAL A 68 -2.25 -10.01 -11.60
CA VAL A 68 -3.55 -10.40 -11.02
C VAL A 68 -3.87 -9.48 -9.84
N PRO A 69 -4.74 -8.47 -10.02
CA PRO A 69 -5.23 -7.64 -8.93
C PRO A 69 -5.88 -8.47 -7.84
N VAL A 70 -5.57 -8.15 -6.59
CA VAL A 70 -6.29 -8.60 -5.41
C VAL A 70 -7.02 -7.39 -4.83
N ILE A 71 -8.34 -7.47 -4.81
CA ILE A 71 -9.20 -6.41 -4.28
C ILE A 71 -9.94 -6.92 -3.05
N PHE A 72 -10.11 -6.04 -2.07
CA PHE A 72 -10.75 -6.33 -0.79
C PHE A 72 -12.09 -5.62 -0.70
N ASP A 73 -13.05 -6.24 -0.01
CA ASP A 73 -14.28 -5.55 0.36
C ASP A 73 -14.00 -4.41 1.35
N ARG A 74 -15.03 -3.61 1.62
CA ARG A 74 -14.95 -2.45 2.52
C ARG A 74 -14.38 -2.82 3.91
N ASP A 75 -14.74 -3.98 4.44
CA ASP A 75 -14.35 -4.44 5.77
C ASP A 75 -13.00 -5.19 5.78
N GLY A 76 -12.43 -5.46 4.61
CA GLY A 76 -11.28 -6.34 4.43
C GLY A 76 -11.52 -7.77 4.93
N LYS A 77 -12.78 -8.24 4.90
CA LYS A 77 -13.20 -9.60 5.28
C LYS A 77 -13.24 -10.52 4.08
N ARG A 78 -13.59 -9.97 2.91
CA ARG A 78 -13.63 -10.69 1.64
C ARG A 78 -12.59 -10.12 0.71
N PHE A 79 -12.04 -10.99 -0.12
CA PHE A 79 -11.15 -10.59 -1.20
C PHE A 79 -11.43 -11.43 -2.42
N VAL A 80 -11.18 -10.85 -3.58
CA VAL A 80 -11.34 -11.50 -4.87
C VAL A 80 -10.16 -11.14 -5.76
N THR A 81 -9.93 -11.95 -6.77
CA THR A 81 -8.93 -11.64 -7.80
C THR A 81 -9.58 -11.25 -9.11
N LEU A 82 -8.95 -10.33 -9.84
CA LEU A 82 -9.38 -9.97 -11.19
C LEU A 82 -8.56 -10.77 -12.21
N GLU A 83 -9.25 -11.61 -12.96
CA GLU A 83 -8.67 -12.35 -14.07
C GLU A 83 -8.40 -11.44 -15.27
N ARG A 84 -7.66 -11.95 -16.25
CA ARG A 84 -7.29 -11.20 -17.47
C ARG A 84 -8.49 -10.65 -18.23
N ASP A 85 -9.57 -11.40 -18.32
CA ASP A 85 -10.80 -11.01 -19.01
C ASP A 85 -11.68 -10.04 -18.19
N GLY A 86 -11.20 -9.64 -17.00
CA GLY A 86 -11.94 -8.81 -16.06
C GLY A 86 -12.94 -9.59 -15.22
N ARG A 87 -13.03 -10.92 -15.31
CA ARG A 87 -13.86 -11.70 -14.39
C ARG A 87 -13.33 -11.62 -12.97
N ILE A 88 -14.26 -11.69 -12.04
CA ILE A 88 -13.99 -11.78 -10.61
C ILE A 88 -13.89 -13.25 -10.24
N ASN A 89 -12.81 -13.61 -9.55
CA ASN A 89 -12.63 -14.92 -8.95
C ASN A 89 -12.72 -14.79 -7.42
N GLU A 90 -13.82 -15.28 -6.87
CA GLU A 90 -14.13 -15.25 -5.43
C GLU A 90 -13.51 -16.37 -4.62
N ARG A 91 -12.95 -17.38 -5.30
CA ARG A 91 -12.24 -18.50 -4.67
C ARG A 91 -10.81 -18.56 -5.19
N PRO A 92 -10.02 -17.49 -4.99
CA PRO A 92 -8.61 -17.57 -5.24
C PRO A 92 -8.04 -18.67 -4.34
N GLY A 93 -7.40 -19.69 -4.91
CA GLY A 93 -6.91 -20.87 -4.18
C GLY A 93 -5.77 -20.61 -3.19
N PHE A 94 -5.74 -19.44 -2.56
CA PHE A 94 -4.77 -19.00 -1.57
C PHE A 94 -5.46 -18.15 -0.50
N SER A 95 -4.96 -18.21 0.73
CA SER A 95 -5.46 -17.37 1.82
C SER A 95 -4.58 -16.12 1.97
N VAL A 96 -5.21 -14.94 2.06
CA VAL A 96 -4.51 -13.71 2.46
C VAL A 96 -4.42 -13.67 3.98
N ARG A 97 -3.21 -13.53 4.52
CA ARG A 97 -2.98 -13.27 5.95
C ARG A 97 -3.05 -11.77 6.20
N ARG A 98 -3.89 -11.35 7.15
CA ARG A 98 -3.99 -9.96 7.60
C ARG A 98 -2.95 -9.67 8.68
#